data_AF-A0A183L4F8-F1
#
_entry.id   AF-A0A183L4F8-F1
#
_cell.length_a   1.000
_cell.length_b   1.000
_cell.length_c   1.000
_cell.angle_alpha   90.00
_cell.angle_beta   90.00
_cell.angle_gamma   90.00
#
_symmetry.space_group_name_H-M   'P 1'
#
loop_
_entity.id
_entity.type
_entity.pdbx_description
1 polymer ?
#
loop_
_entity_poly.entity_id
_entity_poly.type
_entity_poly.pdbx_seq_one_letter_code
_entity_poly.pdbx_strand_id
1 'polypeptide(L)'
;MSFWPDNIEAWFCYAEADFYEHRVIDTRAQFLAVVKALPREFNRYVTPSMFTSDVSEPYETLERSTLKRGDLTDRQRLDQLLNNISLQHGSATDMLQRMREVTGPRTFDEGLFKQLFLSKLPQQVQAVLVSFQNNALDELAASVDRILEITKSSTTEVFSVKEKAQTTQNDITELCHTLTRYLILRTD
;
A
#
# COMPACT_ATOMS: atom_id res chain seq x y z
N MET A 1 -27.96 2.25 20.87
CA MET A 1 -26.55 2.40 20.46
C MET A 1 -26.51 2.81 19.00
N SER A 2 -25.91 3.96 18.68
CA SER A 2 -25.73 4.41 17.29
C SER A 2 -24.44 3.82 16.72
N PHE A 3 -24.47 3.31 15.49
CA PHE A 3 -23.31 2.71 14.83
C PHE A 3 -22.34 3.76 14.28
N TRP A 4 -21.03 3.55 14.43
CA TRP A 4 -19.98 4.45 13.94
C TRP A 4 -19.20 3.82 12.78
N PRO A 5 -19.59 4.06 11.52
CA PRO A 5 -18.90 3.46 10.36
C PRO A 5 -17.45 3.95 10.20
N ASP A 6 -17.14 5.12 10.74
CA ASP A 6 -15.81 5.74 10.68
C ASP A 6 -14.82 5.13 11.68
N ASN A 7 -15.32 4.52 12.76
CA ASN A 7 -14.49 3.85 13.76
C ASN A 7 -15.27 2.67 14.38
N ILE A 8 -15.34 1.59 13.61
CA ILE A 8 -16.07 0.37 13.98
C ILE A 8 -15.45 -0.30 15.21
N GLU A 9 -14.13 -0.25 15.35
CA GLU A 9 -13.40 -0.81 16.50
C GLU A 9 -13.79 -0.09 17.80
N ALA A 10 -13.69 1.25 17.83
CA ALA A 10 -14.11 2.01 19.00
C ALA A 10 -15.60 1.83 19.33
N TRP A 11 -16.42 1.60 18.31
CA TRP A 11 -17.83 1.30 18.50
C TRP A 11 -18.07 -0.04 19.20
N PHE A 12 -17.33 -1.10 18.85
CA PHE A 12 -17.39 -2.39 19.56
C PHE A 12 -16.91 -2.26 21.00
N CYS A 13 -15.82 -1.52 21.27
CA CYS A 13 -15.39 -1.25 22.64
C CYS A 13 -16.46 -0.51 23.46
N TYR A 14 -17.16 0.46 22.86
CA TYR A 14 -18.27 1.13 23.51
C TYR A 14 -19.45 0.18 23.75
N ALA A 15 -19.72 -0.71 22.80
CA ALA A 15 -20.76 -1.72 22.93
C ALA A 15 -20.52 -2.67 24.10
N GLU A 16 -19.29 -3.12 24.26
CA GLU A 16 -18.87 -3.99 25.35
C GLU A 16 -18.95 -3.30 26.70
N ALA A 17 -18.54 -2.03 26.77
CA ALA A 17 -18.68 -1.23 27.98
C ALA A 17 -20.16 -1.08 28.39
N ASP A 18 -21.05 -0.82 27.43
CA ASP A 18 -22.50 -0.73 27.67
C ASP A 18 -23.10 -2.07 28.11
N PHE A 19 -22.69 -3.17 27.48
CA PHE A 19 -23.11 -4.52 27.91
C PHE A 19 -22.63 -4.85 29.32
N TYR A 20 -21.40 -4.48 29.64
CA TYR A 20 -20.83 -4.68 30.97
C TYR A 20 -21.59 -3.87 32.03
N GLU A 21 -21.88 -2.58 31.77
CA GLU A 21 -22.64 -1.71 32.67
C GLU A 21 -24.05 -2.26 32.94
N HIS A 22 -24.72 -2.77 31.90
CA HIS A 22 -26.07 -3.32 31.98
C HIS A 22 -26.12 -4.82 32.34
N ARG A 23 -24.97 -5.44 32.66
CA ARG A 23 -24.85 -6.87 33.02
C ARG A 23 -25.39 -7.83 31.97
N VAL A 24 -25.27 -7.48 30.69
CA VAL A 24 -25.62 -8.35 29.57
C VAL A 24 -24.49 -9.37 29.37
N ILE A 25 -24.63 -10.54 29.98
CA ILE A 25 -23.64 -11.63 29.92
C ILE A 25 -23.97 -12.68 28.86
N ASP A 26 -25.20 -12.70 28.35
CA ASP A 26 -25.61 -13.63 27.30
C ASP A 26 -25.05 -13.16 25.94
N THR A 27 -24.10 -13.92 25.41
CA THR A 27 -23.47 -13.65 24.10
C THR A 27 -24.49 -13.60 22.97
N ARG A 28 -25.61 -14.33 23.10
CA ARG A 28 -26.70 -14.29 22.13
C ARG A 28 -27.48 -12.98 22.20
N ALA A 29 -27.76 -12.47 23.39
CA ALA A 29 -28.37 -11.16 23.58
C ALA A 29 -27.47 -10.02 23.08
N GLN A 30 -26.16 -10.08 23.35
CA GLN A 30 -25.16 -9.13 22.82
C GLN A 30 -25.16 -9.13 21.29
N PHE A 31 -25.08 -10.31 20.67
CA PHE A 31 -25.17 -10.46 19.20
C PHE A 31 -26.44 -9.81 18.63
N LEU A 32 -27.62 -10.11 19.20
CA LEU A 32 -28.87 -9.54 18.73
C LEU A 32 -28.94 -8.01 18.91
N ALA A 33 -28.35 -7.48 19.97
CA ALA A 33 -28.27 -6.04 20.20
C ALA A 33 -27.40 -5.35 19.14
N VAL A 34 -26.22 -5.90 18.84
CA VAL A 34 -25.33 -5.43 17.76
C VAL A 34 -26.04 -5.49 16.41
N VAL A 35 -26.65 -6.63 16.06
CA VAL A 35 -27.37 -6.80 14.79
C VAL A 35 -28.49 -5.76 14.63
N LYS A 36 -29.22 -5.44 15.70
CA LYS A 36 -30.26 -4.39 15.67
C LYS A 36 -29.70 -2.99 15.51
N ALA A 37 -28.48 -2.74 15.98
CA ALA A 37 -27.83 -1.44 15.87
C ALA A 37 -27.14 -1.23 14.51
N LEU A 38 -26.84 -2.31 13.77
CA LEU A 38 -26.23 -2.23 12.45
C LEU A 38 -27.19 -1.61 11.41
N PRO A 39 -26.77 -0.57 10.66
CA PRO A 39 -27.55 -0.05 9.55
C PRO A 39 -27.68 -1.09 8.41
N ARG A 40 -28.73 -0.97 7.58
CA ARG A 40 -29.01 -1.95 6.51
C ARG A 40 -27.85 -2.19 5.55
N GLU A 41 -27.06 -1.16 5.27
CA GLU A 41 -25.86 -1.23 4.42
C GLU A 41 -24.72 -2.10 4.99
N PHE A 42 -24.78 -2.37 6.30
CA PHE A 42 -23.88 -3.25 7.05
C PHE A 42 -24.45 -4.68 7.23
N ASN A 43 -25.65 -4.98 6.73
CA ASN A 43 -26.20 -6.34 6.80
C ASN A 43 -25.33 -7.39 6.12
N ARG A 44 -24.48 -6.98 5.15
CA ARG A 44 -23.53 -7.85 4.47
C ARG A 44 -22.55 -8.54 5.43
N TYR A 45 -22.27 -7.95 6.60
CA TYR A 45 -21.33 -8.49 7.59
C TYR A 45 -21.94 -9.66 8.37
N VAL A 46 -23.27 -9.69 8.51
CA VAL A 46 -24.00 -10.75 9.22
C VAL A 46 -24.28 -11.92 8.26
N THR A 47 -23.84 -13.12 8.60
CA THR A 47 -24.15 -14.32 7.82
C THR A 47 -25.33 -15.08 8.42
N PRO A 48 -26.18 -15.75 7.60
CA PRO A 48 -27.31 -16.54 8.11
C PRO A 48 -26.88 -17.61 9.14
N SER A 49 -25.68 -18.15 8.99
CA SER A 49 -25.08 -19.12 9.94
C SER A 49 -24.84 -18.55 11.34
N MET A 50 -24.77 -17.23 11.53
CA MET A 50 -24.65 -16.65 12.88
C MET A 50 -25.97 -16.73 13.67
N PHE A 51 -27.10 -17.00 13.00
CA PHE A 51 -28.40 -17.13 13.64
C PHE A 51 -28.72 -18.55 14.11
N THR A 52 -27.91 -19.54 13.76
CA THR A 52 -28.12 -20.92 14.19
C THR A 52 -27.58 -21.16 15.60
N SER A 53 -28.16 -22.10 16.33
CA SER A 53 -27.87 -22.36 17.76
C SER A 53 -26.56 -23.12 18.00
N ASP A 54 -25.89 -23.56 16.95
CA ASP A 54 -24.62 -24.28 16.93
C ASP A 54 -23.39 -23.36 17.01
N VAL A 55 -23.56 -22.05 16.81
CA VAL A 55 -22.48 -21.07 16.96
C VAL A 55 -22.26 -20.76 18.44
N SER A 56 -21.15 -21.21 18.98
CA SER A 56 -20.78 -21.01 20.39
C SER A 56 -20.57 -19.53 20.75
N GLU A 57 -20.08 -18.72 19.81
CA GLU A 57 -19.69 -17.31 20.05
C GLU A 57 -20.18 -16.39 18.92
N PRO A 58 -21.51 -16.15 18.83
CA PRO A 58 -22.09 -15.40 17.71
C PRO A 58 -21.68 -13.92 17.69
N TYR A 59 -21.47 -13.32 18.87
CA TYR A 59 -20.98 -11.95 19.02
C TYR A 59 -19.55 -11.81 18.48
N GLU A 60 -18.60 -12.58 19.01
CA GLU A 60 -17.19 -12.59 18.58
C GLU A 60 -17.02 -12.87 17.09
N THR A 61 -17.85 -13.77 16.56
CA THR A 61 -17.85 -14.10 15.13
C THR A 61 -18.30 -12.90 14.29
N LEU A 62 -19.34 -12.18 14.74
CA LEU A 62 -19.84 -10.99 14.07
C LEU A 62 -18.82 -9.85 14.14
N GLU A 63 -18.26 -9.57 15.32
CA GLU A 63 -17.23 -8.55 15.52
C GLU A 63 -16.04 -8.77 14.59
N ARG A 64 -15.43 -9.97 14.65
CA ARG A 64 -14.29 -10.34 13.80
C ARG A 64 -14.60 -10.20 12.31
N SER A 65 -15.81 -10.60 11.90
CA SER A 65 -16.24 -10.50 10.50
C SER A 65 -16.46 -9.06 10.05
N THR A 66 -16.94 -8.19 10.95
CA THR A 66 -17.22 -6.78 10.68
C THR A 66 -15.93 -6.01 10.57
N LEU A 67 -15.01 -6.19 11.52
CA LEU A 67 -13.67 -5.61 11.50
C LEU A 67 -12.90 -6.02 10.23
N LYS A 68 -12.79 -7.33 9.97
CA LYS A 68 -12.06 -7.86 8.80
C LYS A 68 -12.56 -7.32 7.47
N ARG A 69 -13.88 -7.17 7.29
CA ARG A 69 -14.40 -6.62 6.03
C ARG A 69 -14.33 -5.10 5.97
N GLY A 70 -14.28 -4.40 7.10
CA GLY A 70 -13.88 -3.00 7.16
C GLY A 70 -12.51 -2.82 6.51
N ASP A 71 -11.51 -3.59 6.99
CA ASP A 71 -10.14 -3.55 6.47
C ASP A 71 -10.07 -3.83 4.96
N LEU A 72 -10.83 -4.82 4.47
CA LEU A 72 -10.88 -5.14 3.04
C LEU A 72 -11.45 -3.98 2.21
N THR A 73 -12.49 -3.31 2.70
CA THR A 73 -13.14 -2.19 2.01
C THR A 73 -12.19 -1.00 1.92
N ASP A 74 -11.49 -0.71 3.00
CA ASP A 74 -10.55 0.40 3.06
C ASP A 74 -9.28 0.09 2.25
N ARG A 75 -8.77 -1.15 2.27
CA ARG A 75 -7.71 -1.58 1.34
C ARG A 75 -8.14 -1.40 -0.12
N GLN A 76 -9.38 -1.73 -0.48
CA GLN A 76 -9.89 -1.51 -1.84
C GLN A 76 -9.95 -0.03 -2.21
N ARG A 77 -10.44 0.82 -1.29
CA ARG A 77 -10.46 2.28 -1.49
C ARG A 77 -9.06 2.86 -1.65
N LEU A 78 -8.12 2.40 -0.83
CA LEU A 78 -6.73 2.82 -0.88
C LEU A 78 -6.06 2.35 -2.18
N ASP A 79 -6.32 1.12 -2.61
CA ASP A 79 -5.77 0.62 -3.88
C ASP A 79 -6.35 1.38 -5.08
N GLN A 80 -7.64 1.73 -5.05
CA GLN A 80 -8.26 2.62 -6.04
C GLN A 80 -7.67 4.02 -6.02
N LEU A 81 -7.52 4.64 -4.84
CA LEU A 81 -6.88 5.95 -4.67
C LEU A 81 -5.48 5.92 -5.29
N LEU A 82 -4.70 4.92 -4.94
CA LEU A 82 -3.33 4.76 -5.42
C LEU A 82 -3.23 4.48 -6.92
N ASN A 83 -4.17 3.73 -7.50
CA ASN A 83 -4.23 3.52 -8.95
C ASN A 83 -4.55 4.81 -9.72
N ASN A 84 -5.26 5.74 -9.09
CA ASN A 84 -5.55 7.07 -9.66
C ASN A 84 -4.41 8.07 -9.45
N ILE A 85 -3.47 7.80 -8.54
CA ILE A 85 -2.31 8.66 -8.30
C ILE A 85 -1.19 8.28 -9.28
N SER A 86 -1.01 9.09 -10.32
CA SER A 86 0.21 9.04 -11.12
C SER A 86 1.34 9.74 -10.36
N LEU A 87 2.40 9.01 -9.98
CA LEU A 87 3.68 9.61 -9.51
C LEU A 87 4.31 10.57 -10.53
N GLN A 88 3.76 10.65 -11.75
CA GLN A 88 4.16 11.62 -12.77
C GLN A 88 3.81 13.07 -12.41
N HIS A 89 2.80 13.32 -11.56
CA HIS A 89 2.31 14.68 -11.27
C HIS A 89 2.30 15.07 -9.78
N GLY A 90 2.59 14.15 -8.85
CA GLY A 90 2.61 14.43 -7.41
C GLY A 90 3.81 13.81 -6.69
N SER A 91 4.10 14.29 -5.48
CA SER A 91 5.14 13.71 -4.62
C SER A 91 4.64 12.44 -3.92
N ALA A 92 5.57 11.58 -3.50
CA ALA A 92 5.28 10.42 -2.68
C ALA A 92 4.79 10.81 -1.28
N THR A 93 5.24 11.96 -0.76
CA THR A 93 4.68 12.55 0.47
C THR A 93 3.20 12.92 0.29
N ASP A 94 2.80 13.50 -0.85
CA ASP A 94 1.39 13.80 -1.14
C ASP A 94 0.55 12.53 -1.33
N MET A 95 1.15 11.48 -1.90
CA MET A 95 0.51 10.17 -2.00
C MET A 95 0.21 9.59 -0.61
N LEU A 96 1.19 9.64 0.29
CA LEU A 96 1.06 9.18 1.66
C LEU A 96 0.03 10.00 2.45
N GLN A 97 0.01 11.32 2.28
CA GLN A 97 -0.98 12.18 2.93
C GLN A 97 -2.40 11.81 2.50
N ARG A 98 -2.63 11.60 1.21
CA ARG A 98 -3.95 11.17 0.69
C ARG A 98 -4.34 9.77 1.15
N MET A 99 -3.38 8.85 1.27
CA MET A 99 -3.63 7.54 1.88
C MET A 99 -4.17 7.68 3.30
N ARG A 100 -3.57 8.56 4.12
CA ARG A 100 -4.02 8.84 5.50
C ARG A 100 -5.42 9.47 5.52
N GLU A 101 -5.74 10.36 4.58
CA GLU A 101 -7.06 10.98 4.45
C GLU A 101 -8.17 9.96 4.17
N VAL A 102 -7.90 8.95 3.33
CA VAL A 102 -8.87 7.89 3.00
C VAL A 102 -9.14 6.97 4.19
N THR A 103 -8.13 6.71 5.01
CA THR A 103 -8.28 5.85 6.21
C THR A 103 -8.81 6.60 7.42
N GLY A 104 -8.74 7.94 7.43
CA GLY A 104 -9.23 8.77 8.51
C GLY A 104 -8.48 8.53 9.84
N PRO A 105 -9.11 8.78 10.99
CA PRO A 105 -8.48 8.62 12.31
C PRO A 105 -8.25 7.14 12.72
N ARG A 106 -8.55 6.17 11.85
CA ARG A 106 -8.29 4.75 12.13
C ARG A 106 -6.79 4.49 12.14
N THR A 107 -6.33 3.79 13.17
CA THR A 107 -4.99 3.21 13.22
C THR A 107 -4.93 2.05 12.25
N PHE A 108 -4.48 2.33 11.03
CA PHE A 108 -4.15 1.26 10.10
C PHE A 108 -2.83 0.60 10.49
N ASP A 109 -2.71 -0.67 10.14
CA ASP A 109 -1.43 -1.38 10.23
C ASP A 109 -0.38 -0.66 9.35
N GLU A 110 0.67 -0.14 10.00
CA GLU A 110 1.76 0.57 9.33
C GLU A 110 2.46 -0.35 8.32
N GLY A 111 2.51 -1.67 8.60
CA GLY A 111 3.03 -2.68 7.67
C GLY A 111 2.26 -2.73 6.35
N LEU A 112 0.93 -2.77 6.43
CA LEU A 112 0.04 -2.76 5.26
C LEU A 112 0.16 -1.44 4.48
N PHE A 113 0.24 -0.30 5.18
CA PHE A 113 0.49 0.99 4.54
C PHE A 113 1.80 1.00 3.76
N LYS A 114 2.87 0.50 4.37
CA LYS A 114 4.18 0.42 3.76
C LYS A 114 4.18 -0.49 2.55
N GLN A 115 3.55 -1.65 2.65
CA GLN A 115 3.42 -2.59 1.55
C GLN A 115 2.69 -1.95 0.35
N LEU A 116 1.56 -1.28 0.60
CA LEU A 116 0.77 -0.63 -0.45
C LEU A 116 1.52 0.55 -1.07
N PHE A 117 2.14 1.38 -0.24
CA PHE A 117 2.98 2.49 -0.68
C PHE A 117 4.12 2.03 -1.60
N LEU A 118 4.90 1.04 -1.17
CA LEU A 118 6.01 0.49 -1.95
C LEU A 118 5.55 -0.13 -3.27
N SER A 119 4.40 -0.82 -3.28
CA SER A 119 3.88 -1.49 -4.49
C SER A 119 3.61 -0.54 -5.66
N LYS A 120 3.41 0.75 -5.41
CA LYS A 120 3.10 1.77 -6.42
C LYS A 120 4.32 2.52 -6.94
N LEU A 121 5.48 2.32 -6.31
CA LEU A 121 6.72 2.96 -6.73
C LEU A 121 7.30 2.25 -7.95
N PRO A 122 8.05 2.94 -8.83
CA PRO A 122 8.82 2.29 -9.89
C PRO A 122 9.81 1.28 -9.31
N GLN A 123 10.05 0.19 -10.05
CA GLN A 123 10.91 -0.92 -9.59
C GLN A 123 12.33 -0.46 -9.19
N GLN A 124 12.87 0.56 -9.87
CA GLN A 124 14.19 1.10 -9.54
C GLN A 124 14.20 1.77 -8.15
N VAL A 125 13.13 2.49 -7.81
CA VAL A 125 12.97 3.13 -6.50
C VAL A 125 12.76 2.07 -5.43
N GLN A 126 11.91 1.06 -5.69
CA GLN A 126 11.69 -0.05 -4.76
C GLN A 126 13.00 -0.75 -4.38
N ALA A 127 13.89 -1.01 -5.35
CA ALA A 127 15.17 -1.65 -5.12
C ALA A 127 16.07 -0.87 -4.15
N VAL A 128 16.10 0.46 -4.27
CA VAL A 128 16.86 1.34 -3.36
C VAL A 128 16.27 1.31 -1.94
N LEU A 129 14.94 1.26 -1.84
CA LEU A 129 14.22 1.30 -0.56
C LEU A 129 14.29 0.00 0.24
N VAL A 130 14.77 -1.11 -0.33
CA VAL A 130 14.92 -2.38 0.39
C VAL A 130 15.76 -2.23 1.65
N SER A 131 16.80 -1.40 1.61
CA SER A 131 17.67 -1.15 2.77
C SER A 131 17.05 -0.22 3.82
N PHE A 132 15.94 0.45 3.51
CA PHE A 132 15.26 1.43 4.36
C PHE A 132 13.90 0.91 4.86
N GLN A 133 13.65 -0.40 4.78
CA GLN A 133 12.38 -1.02 5.20
C GLN A 133 12.09 -0.90 6.70
N ASN A 134 13.06 -0.51 7.53
CA ASN A 134 12.84 -0.31 8.96
C ASN A 134 12.51 1.15 9.33
N ASN A 135 12.64 2.08 8.38
CA ASN A 135 12.36 3.49 8.63
C ASN A 135 10.86 3.76 8.74
N ALA A 136 10.50 4.84 9.44
CA ALA A 136 9.11 5.29 9.47
C ALA A 136 8.59 5.59 8.05
N LEU A 137 7.30 5.39 7.82
CA LEU A 137 6.71 5.56 6.49
C LEU A 137 6.91 6.98 5.93
N ASP A 138 6.89 8.00 6.80
CA ASP A 138 7.13 9.40 6.44
C ASP A 138 8.56 9.63 5.92
N GLU A 139 9.55 9.03 6.58
CA GLU A 139 10.95 9.10 6.13
C GLU A 139 11.14 8.41 4.79
N LEU A 140 10.42 7.31 4.56
CA LEU A 140 10.43 6.57 3.31
C LEU A 140 9.87 7.42 2.17
N ALA A 141 8.74 8.10 2.39
CA ALA A 141 8.15 9.00 1.40
C ALA A 141 9.06 10.18 1.05
N ALA A 142 9.65 10.83 2.06
CA ALA A 142 10.63 11.88 1.84
C ALA A 142 11.90 11.39 1.11
N SER A 143 12.26 10.12 1.26
CA SER A 143 13.37 9.50 0.53
C SER A 143 13.01 9.22 -0.93
N VAL A 144 11.79 8.75 -1.20
CA VAL A 144 11.28 8.60 -2.57
C VAL A 144 11.32 9.92 -3.31
N ASP A 145 10.85 11.00 -2.68
CA ASP A 145 10.80 12.31 -3.32
C ASP A 145 12.19 12.79 -3.75
N ARG A 146 13.20 12.62 -2.88
CA ARG A 146 14.60 12.92 -3.20
C ARG A 146 15.14 12.06 -4.35
N ILE A 147 14.82 10.77 -4.39
CA ILE A 147 15.23 9.86 -5.48
C ILE A 147 14.58 10.29 -6.81
N LEU A 148 13.30 10.64 -6.77
CA LEU A 148 12.56 11.11 -7.95
C LEU A 148 13.06 12.47 -8.44
N GLU A 149 13.51 13.35 -7.54
CA GLU A 149 14.13 14.63 -7.90
C GLU A 149 15.48 14.43 -8.63
N ILE A 150 16.35 13.55 -8.10
CA ILE A 150 17.65 13.21 -8.71
C ILE A 150 17.48 12.60 -10.12
N THR A 151 16.47 11.75 -10.30
CA THR A 151 16.21 11.11 -11.60
C THR A 151 15.61 12.09 -12.62
N LYS A 152 14.83 13.09 -12.18
CA LYS A 152 14.34 14.19 -13.04
C LYS A 152 15.47 15.12 -13.49
N SER A 153 16.37 15.51 -12.58
CA SER A 153 17.49 16.42 -12.90
C SER A 153 18.51 15.77 -13.84
N SER A 154 18.87 14.52 -13.62
CA SER A 154 19.79 13.77 -14.49
C SER A 154 19.27 13.54 -15.92
N THR A 155 17.95 13.52 -16.14
CA THR A 155 17.38 13.44 -17.51
C THR A 155 17.48 14.77 -18.26
N THR A 156 17.58 15.90 -17.54
CA THR A 156 17.61 17.23 -18.15
C THR A 156 19.03 17.62 -18.62
N GLU A 157 20.08 17.05 -18.02
CA GLU A 157 21.47 17.31 -18.42
C GLU A 157 21.99 16.39 -19.54
N VAL A 158 21.27 15.31 -19.90
CA VAL A 158 21.74 14.32 -20.88
C VAL A 158 21.25 14.58 -22.32
N PHE A 159 20.35 15.55 -22.55
CA PHE A 159 19.94 15.96 -23.90
C PHE A 159 20.82 17.06 -24.51
N SER A 160 22.15 16.94 -24.41
CA SER A 160 23.08 17.72 -25.24
C SER A 160 24.42 17.02 -25.51
N VAL A 161 24.40 15.76 -25.92
CA VAL A 161 25.47 15.19 -26.77
C VAL A 161 24.83 14.25 -27.79
N LYS A 162 24.23 14.83 -28.84
CA LYS A 162 23.78 14.07 -30.00
C LYS A 162 24.72 14.30 -31.19
N GLU A 163 26.03 14.17 -30.99
CA GLU A 163 26.98 14.10 -32.12
C GLU A 163 28.36 13.56 -31.69
N LYS A 164 28.51 12.22 -31.63
CA LYS A 164 29.77 11.49 -31.96
C LYS A 164 29.75 9.96 -31.77
N ALA A 165 28.60 9.30 -31.73
CA ALA A 165 28.57 7.83 -31.58
C ALA A 165 28.97 7.04 -32.85
N GLN A 166 29.19 7.70 -34.00
CA GLN A 166 29.54 7.03 -35.27
C GLN A 166 31.05 6.97 -35.56
N THR A 167 31.87 7.85 -34.96
CA THR A 167 33.32 7.84 -35.20
C THR A 167 34.01 6.69 -34.44
N THR A 168 33.60 6.44 -33.19
CA THR A 168 34.24 5.42 -32.34
C THR A 168 34.00 3.98 -32.80
N GLN A 169 32.87 3.69 -33.46
CA GLN A 169 32.62 2.34 -34.00
C GLN A 169 33.53 2.02 -35.18
N ASN A 170 33.78 2.99 -36.07
CA ASN A 170 34.65 2.80 -37.22
C ASN A 170 36.11 2.60 -36.79
N ASP A 171 36.57 3.38 -35.80
CA ASP A 171 37.92 3.30 -35.26
C ASP A 171 38.22 1.93 -34.61
N ILE A 172 37.24 1.37 -33.88
CA ILE A 172 37.37 0.03 -33.27
C ILE A 172 37.43 -1.05 -34.37
N THR A 173 36.63 -0.91 -35.42
CA THR A 173 36.59 -1.90 -36.50
C THR A 173 37.88 -1.91 -37.31
N GLU A 174 38.47 -0.74 -37.54
CA GLU A 174 39.77 -0.57 -38.20
C GLU A 174 40.93 -1.10 -37.35
N LEU A 175 40.88 -0.88 -36.03
CA LEU A 175 41.86 -1.43 -35.08
C LEU A 175 41.81 -2.97 -35.07
N CYS A 176 40.61 -3.56 -35.02
CA CYS A 176 40.43 -5.01 -35.07
C CYS A 176 40.98 -5.60 -36.37
N HIS A 177 40.69 -5.00 -37.52
CA HIS A 177 41.23 -5.46 -38.81
C HIS A 177 42.76 -5.39 -38.88
N THR A 178 43.36 -4.33 -38.34
CA THR A 178 44.81 -4.15 -38.33
C THR A 178 45.50 -5.19 -37.46
N LEU A 179 44.94 -5.48 -36.27
CA LEU A 179 45.46 -6.50 -35.38
C LEU A 179 45.34 -7.91 -35.97
N THR A 180 44.23 -8.23 -36.64
CA THR A 180 44.08 -9.52 -37.32
C THR A 180 45.12 -9.70 -38.43
N ARG A 181 45.41 -8.66 -39.20
CA ARG A 181 46.45 -8.70 -40.25
C ARG A 181 47.85 -8.91 -39.67
N TYR A 182 48.15 -8.27 -38.54
CA TYR A 182 49.46 -8.40 -37.89
C TYR A 182 49.68 -9.80 -37.28
N LEU A 183 48.63 -10.43 -36.76
CA LEU A 183 48.70 -11.77 -36.20
C LEU A 183 48.92 -12.85 -37.28
N ILE A 184 48.31 -12.69 -38.46
CA ILE A 184 48.49 -13.61 -39.59
C ILE A 184 49.91 -13.56 -40.16
N LEU A 185 50.53 -12.37 -40.20
CA LEU A 185 51.91 -12.18 -40.69
C LEU A 185 53.00 -12.63 -39.70
N ARG A 186 52.64 -12.89 -38.44
CA ARG A 186 53.57 -13.34 -37.39
C ARG A 186 53.63 -14.87 -37.28
N THR A 187 52.77 -15.58 -38.00
CA THR A 187 52.65 -17.05 -37.95
C THR A 187 53.27 -17.77 -39.16
N ASP A 188 54.01 -17.06 -40.02
CA ASP A 188 54.95 -17.60 -41.01
C ASP A 188 56.40 -17.27 -40.59
#